data_AF-A0A7S1IZE5-F1
#
_entry.id   AF-A0A7S1IZE5-F1
#
_cell.length_a   1.000
_cell.length_b   1.000
_cell.length_c   1.000
_cell.angle_alpha   90.00
_cell.angle_beta   90.00
_cell.angle_gamma   90.00
#
_symmetry.space_group_name_H-M   'P 1'
#
loop_
_entity.id
_entity.type
_entity.pdbx_description
1 polymer ?
#
loop_
_entity_poly.entity_id
_entity_poly.type
_entity_poly.pdbx_seq_one_letter_code
_entity_poly.pdbx_strand_id
1 'polypeptide(L)'
;MARDLEGWLATNHLYAGTAEALLVASQAAPVFVITTKQQHFAQALLRNAGVTLPDDRVYGLGMYKDKLEVLLDLLGRPEYAGHVVHFVEDRYPTLEAVHEPLKGRPVQCHLATWGYNTEEVRQLAATHGHVALLGLEAFCAMLRSAA
;
A
#
# COMPACT_ATOMS: atom_id res chain seq x y z
N MET A 1 6.86 12.50 24.73
CA MET A 1 5.91 13.58 24.40
C MET A 1 4.65 12.94 23.85
N ALA A 2 3.62 12.75 24.66
CA ALA A 2 2.26 12.43 24.20
C ALA A 2 1.49 13.74 24.00
N ARG A 3 2.02 14.66 23.20
CA ARG A 3 1.42 15.99 23.03
C ARG A 3 0.47 15.93 21.85
N ASP A 4 -0.76 15.54 22.14
CA ASP A 4 -1.93 15.54 21.25
C ASP A 4 -1.93 14.51 20.12
N LEU A 5 -2.05 13.23 20.50
CA LEU A 5 -2.33 12.15 19.53
C LEU A 5 -3.68 12.36 18.83
N GLU A 6 -4.68 12.91 19.52
CA GLU A 6 -6.02 13.10 18.98
C GLU A 6 -6.03 14.17 17.87
N GLY A 7 -5.42 15.32 18.10
CA GLY A 7 -5.25 16.36 17.07
C GLY A 7 -4.36 15.92 15.91
N TRP A 8 -3.37 15.06 16.16
CA TRP A 8 -2.60 14.44 15.07
C TRP A 8 -3.47 13.50 14.23
N LEU A 9 -4.29 12.65 14.84
CA LEU A 9 -5.22 11.77 14.13
C LEU A 9 -6.29 12.56 13.36
N ALA A 10 -6.77 13.67 13.94
CA ALA A 10 -7.75 14.57 13.32
C ALA A 10 -7.20 15.36 12.10
N THR A 11 -5.89 15.32 11.84
CA THR A 11 -5.27 15.97 10.67
C THR A 11 -4.72 14.95 9.67
N ASN A 12 -4.69 13.66 10.02
CA ASN A 12 -4.16 12.59 9.19
C ASN A 12 -5.27 11.61 8.82
N HIS A 13 -6.11 12.00 7.87
CA HIS A 13 -7.20 11.16 7.38
C HIS A 13 -6.75 10.26 6.22
N LEU A 14 -7.38 9.09 6.13
CA LEU A 14 -7.32 8.31 4.90
C LEU A 14 -8.14 9.00 3.81
N TYR A 15 -7.76 8.79 2.55
CA TYR A 15 -8.53 9.31 1.42
C TYR A 15 -9.96 8.75 1.43
N ALA A 16 -10.92 9.55 0.96
CA ALA A 16 -12.34 9.18 0.96
C ALA A 16 -12.56 7.79 0.31
N GLY A 17 -13.38 6.96 0.97
CA GLY A 17 -13.71 5.60 0.53
C GLY A 17 -12.65 4.53 0.82
N THR A 18 -11.38 4.89 1.07
CA THR A 18 -10.32 3.88 1.25
C THR A 18 -10.46 3.07 2.53
N ALA A 19 -10.93 3.68 3.62
CA ALA A 19 -11.12 2.97 4.89
C ALA A 19 -12.15 1.84 4.78
N GLU A 20 -13.31 2.13 4.19
CA GLU A 20 -14.36 1.15 3.92
C GLU A 20 -13.86 0.05 2.98
N ALA A 21 -13.23 0.43 1.87
CA ALA A 21 -12.73 -0.53 0.90
C ALA A 21 -11.64 -1.44 1.48
N LEU A 22 -10.74 -0.91 2.33
CA LEU A 22 -9.72 -1.70 3.03
C LEU A 22 -10.35 -2.67 4.02
N LEU A 23 -11.38 -2.25 4.76
CA LEU A 23 -12.09 -3.11 5.69
C LEU A 23 -12.71 -4.30 4.94
N VAL A 24 -13.44 -4.04 3.85
CA VAL A 24 -14.04 -5.07 2.99
C VAL A 24 -12.98 -6.03 2.45
N ALA A 25 -11.91 -5.49 1.84
CA ALA A 25 -10.83 -6.31 1.30
C ALA A 25 -10.15 -7.19 2.37
N SER A 26 -9.90 -6.64 3.56
CA SER A 26 -9.20 -7.33 4.64
C SER A 26 -9.94 -8.55 5.19
N GLN A 27 -11.25 -8.62 4.97
CA GLN A 27 -12.10 -9.75 5.38
C GLN A 27 -12.04 -10.93 4.40
N ALA A 28 -11.57 -10.71 3.17
CA ALA A 28 -11.61 -11.71 2.12
C ALA A 28 -10.24 -12.05 1.52
N ALA A 29 -9.30 -11.11 1.56
CA ALA A 29 -7.95 -11.30 1.07
C ALA A 29 -6.90 -10.75 2.06
N PRO A 30 -5.67 -11.28 2.05
CA PRO A 30 -4.55 -10.68 2.77
C PRO A 30 -4.29 -9.24 2.29
N VAL A 31 -4.41 -8.27 3.21
CA VAL A 31 -4.08 -6.86 2.98
C VAL A 31 -2.90 -6.46 3.84
N PHE A 32 -1.90 -5.83 3.24
CA PHE A 32 -0.67 -5.39 3.89
C PHE A 32 -0.47 -3.88 3.75
N VAL A 33 0.07 -3.25 4.78
CA VAL A 33 0.51 -1.86 4.75
C VAL A 33 2.02 -1.82 4.93
N ILE A 34 2.75 -1.25 3.97
CA ILE A 34 4.20 -1.11 4.02
C ILE A 34 4.54 0.38 3.99
N THR A 35 5.13 0.90 5.07
CA THR A 35 5.28 2.35 5.26
C THR A 35 6.58 2.73 5.96
N THR A 36 7.06 3.93 5.67
CA THR A 36 8.18 4.57 6.39
C THR A 36 7.73 5.31 7.65
N LYS A 37 6.43 5.28 7.99
CA LYS A 37 5.94 5.68 9.31
C LYS A 37 6.28 4.58 10.33
N GLN A 38 6.53 4.94 11.58
CA GLN A 38 6.67 3.90 12.63
C GLN A 38 5.36 3.11 12.73
N GLN A 39 5.46 1.79 12.95
CA GLN A 39 4.33 0.86 12.87
C GLN A 39 3.14 1.30 13.75
N HIS A 40 3.40 1.71 14.99
CA HIS A 40 2.34 2.12 15.91
C HIS A 40 1.55 3.36 15.44
N PHE A 41 2.17 4.30 14.72
CA PHE A 41 1.46 5.44 14.12
C PHE A 41 0.61 5.00 12.92
N ALA A 42 1.14 4.11 12.08
CA ALA A 42 0.37 3.55 10.96
C ALA A 42 -0.87 2.79 11.46
N GLN A 43 -0.71 1.98 12.51
CA GLN A 43 -1.82 1.29 13.14
C GLN A 43 -2.82 2.25 13.81
N ALA A 44 -2.34 3.32 14.46
CA ALA A 44 -3.22 4.32 15.06
C ALA A 44 -4.09 5.00 13.99
N LEU A 45 -3.53 5.33 12.82
CA LEU A 45 -4.28 5.88 11.68
C LEU A 45 -5.34 4.92 11.16
N LEU A 46 -4.98 3.65 10.96
CA LEU A 46 -5.91 2.62 10.52
C LEU A 46 -7.07 2.46 11.52
N ARG A 47 -6.75 2.32 12.82
CA ARG A 47 -7.77 2.18 13.87
C ARG A 47 -8.68 3.40 13.97
N ASN A 48 -8.13 4.61 13.87
CA ASN A 48 -8.92 5.84 13.85
C ASN A 48 -9.87 5.90 12.65
N ALA A 49 -9.49 5.29 11.53
CA ALA A 49 -10.35 5.15 10.35
C ALA A 49 -11.30 3.93 10.41
N GLY A 50 -11.35 3.20 11.53
CA GLY A 50 -12.20 2.02 11.69
C GLY A 50 -11.65 0.74 11.05
N VAL A 51 -10.38 0.73 10.63
CA VAL A 51 -9.70 -0.43 10.02
C VAL A 51 -8.76 -1.06 11.02
N THR A 52 -8.88 -2.37 11.25
CA THR A 52 -7.92 -3.13 12.07
C THR A 52 -7.29 -4.21 11.23
N LEU A 53 -5.96 -4.16 11.10
CA LEU A 53 -5.16 -5.21 10.48
C LEU A 53 -4.31 -5.90 11.56
N PRO A 54 -4.03 -7.21 11.42
CA PRO A 54 -3.05 -7.90 12.26
C PRO A 54 -1.67 -7.20 12.24
N ASP A 55 -0.94 -7.27 13.35
CA ASP A 55 0.36 -6.60 13.51
C ASP A 55 1.39 -7.06 12.46
N ASP A 56 1.36 -8.34 12.10
CA ASP A 56 2.22 -8.94 11.07
C ASP A 56 1.85 -8.53 9.63
N ARG A 57 0.81 -7.71 9.46
CA ARG A 57 0.40 -7.12 8.17
C ARG A 57 0.69 -5.62 8.05
N VAL A 58 1.23 -4.99 9.09
CA VAL A 58 1.62 -3.57 9.07
C VAL A 58 3.14 -3.47 9.23
N TYR A 59 3.84 -3.29 8.13
CA TYR A 59 5.29 -3.10 8.08
C TYR A 59 5.63 -1.61 8.20
N GLY A 60 6.14 -1.20 9.36
CA GLY A 60 6.56 0.18 9.62
C GLY A 60 8.07 0.37 9.70
N LEU A 61 8.49 1.64 9.74
CA LEU A 61 9.87 2.03 10.00
C LEU A 61 10.38 1.45 11.32
N GLY A 62 11.58 0.87 11.29
CA GLY A 62 12.21 0.21 12.44
C GLY A 62 12.12 -1.32 12.42
N MET A 63 11.41 -1.91 11.45
CA MET A 63 11.34 -3.37 11.26
C MET A 63 12.51 -3.95 10.44
N TYR A 64 13.55 -3.14 10.15
CA TYR A 64 14.77 -3.52 9.40
C TYR A 64 14.52 -4.14 8.02
N LYS A 65 13.38 -3.83 7.39
CA LYS A 65 13.06 -4.26 6.03
C LYS A 65 12.63 -3.09 5.18
N ASP A 66 13.18 -2.98 3.99
CA ASP A 66 12.66 -2.10 2.97
C ASP A 66 11.44 -2.72 2.27
N LYS A 67 10.82 -1.95 1.35
CA LYS A 67 9.62 -2.43 0.66
C LYS A 67 9.91 -3.61 -0.27
N LEU A 68 11.09 -3.65 -0.88
CA LEU A 68 11.48 -4.75 -1.75
C LEU A 68 11.62 -6.05 -0.94
N GLU A 69 12.31 -6.00 0.20
CA GLU A 69 12.48 -7.15 1.09
C GLU A 69 11.12 -7.69 1.55
N VAL A 70 10.20 -6.81 1.96
CA VAL A 70 8.84 -7.24 2.34
C VAL A 70 8.11 -7.88 1.15
N LEU A 71 8.19 -7.31 -0.05
CA LEU A 71 7.55 -7.88 -1.25
C LEU A 71 8.13 -9.25 -1.61
N LEU A 72 9.46 -9.40 -1.56
CA LEU A 72 10.14 -10.66 -1.82
C LEU A 72 9.75 -11.74 -0.81
N ASP A 73 9.67 -11.37 0.48
CA ASP A 73 9.21 -12.27 1.54
C ASP A 73 7.77 -12.72 1.30
N LEU A 74 6.86 -11.79 0.98
CA LEU A 74 5.45 -12.12 0.71
C LEU A 74 5.32 -13.04 -0.51
N LEU A 75 6.06 -12.77 -1.58
CA LEU A 75 6.05 -13.61 -2.79
C LEU A 75 6.67 -15.00 -2.55
N GLY A 76 7.51 -15.15 -1.53
CA GLY A 76 8.10 -16.43 -1.13
C GLY A 76 7.24 -17.29 -0.21
N ARG A 77 6.11 -16.76 0.30
CA ARG A 77 5.23 -17.48 1.21
C ARG A 77 4.37 -18.52 0.49
N PRO A 78 4.42 -19.82 0.88
CA PRO A 78 3.63 -20.87 0.24
C PRO A 78 2.12 -20.62 0.25
N GLU A 79 1.59 -19.97 1.29
CA GLU A 79 0.18 -19.64 1.40
C GLU A 79 -0.31 -18.62 0.36
N TYR A 80 0.59 -17.91 -0.31
CA TYR A 80 0.28 -16.97 -1.38
C TYR A 80 0.70 -17.49 -2.77
N ALA A 81 1.15 -18.74 -2.86
CA ALA A 81 1.50 -19.36 -4.14
C ALA A 81 0.27 -19.43 -5.06
N GLY A 82 0.46 -19.06 -6.33
CA GLY A 82 -0.62 -19.02 -7.33
C GLY A 82 -1.47 -17.74 -7.31
N HIS A 83 -1.23 -16.82 -6.37
CA HIS A 83 -1.87 -15.51 -6.33
C HIS A 83 -0.95 -14.41 -6.88
N VAL A 84 -1.54 -13.32 -7.37
CA VAL A 84 -0.83 -12.12 -7.80
C VAL A 84 -0.86 -11.09 -6.68
N VAL A 85 0.30 -10.55 -6.32
CA VAL A 85 0.41 -9.43 -5.38
C VAL A 85 0.13 -8.13 -6.12
N HIS A 86 -0.84 -7.35 -5.68
CA HIS A 86 -1.08 -5.99 -6.19
C HIS A 86 -0.34 -4.98 -5.30
N PHE A 87 0.80 -4.46 -5.78
CA PHE A 87 1.58 -3.46 -5.06
C PHE A 87 1.19 -2.05 -5.52
N VAL A 88 0.59 -1.27 -4.62
CA VAL A 88 0.10 0.09 -4.90
C VAL A 88 0.94 1.10 -4.12
N GLU A 89 1.50 2.09 -4.81
CA GLU A 89 2.42 3.08 -4.25
C GLU A 89 2.25 4.42 -4.97
N ASP A 90 2.39 5.55 -4.27
CA ASP A 90 2.29 6.88 -4.88
C ASP A 90 3.66 7.49 -5.23
N ARG A 91 4.76 6.92 -4.71
CA ARG A 91 6.14 7.31 -5.05
C ARG A 91 6.69 6.48 -6.21
N TYR A 92 6.68 7.06 -7.41
CA TYR A 92 7.22 6.42 -8.61
C TYR A 92 8.67 5.87 -8.47
N PRO A 93 9.65 6.56 -7.84
CA PRO A 93 10.98 5.99 -7.67
C PRO A 93 11.02 4.69 -6.85
N THR A 94 10.05 4.48 -5.96
CA THR A 94 9.91 3.20 -5.24
C THR A 94 9.47 2.10 -6.18
N LEU A 95 8.53 2.38 -7.08
CA LEU A 95 8.06 1.42 -8.09
C LEU A 95 9.18 1.07 -9.08
N GLU A 96 9.97 2.05 -9.50
CA GLU A 96 11.14 1.82 -10.36
C GLU A 96 12.18 0.94 -9.66
N ALA A 97 12.50 1.23 -8.39
CA ALA A 97 13.50 0.48 -7.63
C ALA A 97 13.13 -1.01 -7.44
N VAL A 98 11.83 -1.33 -7.37
CA VAL A 98 11.37 -2.72 -7.23
C VAL A 98 11.14 -3.42 -8.57
N HIS A 99 11.11 -2.69 -9.69
CA HIS A 99 10.70 -3.26 -10.99
C HIS A 99 11.60 -4.41 -11.44
N GLU A 100 12.91 -4.18 -11.58
CA GLU A 100 13.83 -5.22 -12.10
C GLU A 100 13.93 -6.43 -11.14
N PRO A 101 14.07 -6.25 -9.81
CA PRO A 101 14.07 -7.37 -8.86
C PRO A 101 12.79 -8.23 -8.87
N LEU A 102 11.66 -7.62 -9.22
CA LEU A 102 10.34 -8.27 -9.25
C LEU A 102 9.92 -8.76 -10.64
N LYS A 103 10.74 -8.52 -11.66
CA LYS A 103 10.44 -8.90 -13.04
C LYS A 103 10.21 -10.40 -13.17
N GLY A 104 9.10 -10.77 -13.81
CA GLY A 104 8.68 -12.17 -13.99
C GLY A 104 8.08 -12.83 -12.74
N ARG A 105 7.97 -12.13 -11.62
CA ARG A 105 7.25 -12.60 -10.42
C ARG A 105 5.75 -12.28 -10.54
N PRO A 106 4.87 -12.97 -9.79
CA PRO A 106 3.42 -12.71 -9.81
C PRO A 106 3.09 -11.46 -8.99
N VAL A 107 3.52 -10.29 -9.47
CA VAL A 107 3.26 -9.00 -8.86
C VAL A 107 2.89 -7.97 -9.91
N GLN A 108 1.83 -7.22 -9.64
CA GLN A 108 1.40 -6.11 -10.46
C GLN A 108 1.63 -4.81 -9.70
N CYS A 109 2.48 -3.95 -10.26
CA CYS A 109 2.82 -2.65 -9.69
C CYS A 109 1.86 -1.57 -10.22
N HIS A 110 1.31 -0.77 -9.31
CA HIS A 110 0.37 0.31 -9.60
C HIS A 110 0.90 1.63 -9.03
N LEU A 111 0.98 2.66 -9.88
CA LEU A 111 1.18 4.03 -9.41
C LEU A 111 -0.18 4.61 -9.04
N ALA A 112 -0.39 4.86 -7.76
CA ALA A 112 -1.53 5.63 -7.27
C ALA A 112 -1.45 7.05 -7.86
N THR A 113 -2.46 7.49 -8.61
CA THR A 113 -2.50 8.84 -9.20
C THR A 113 -2.91 9.92 -8.21
N TRP A 114 -3.22 9.52 -6.98
CA TRP A 114 -3.43 10.38 -5.81
C TRP A 114 -2.21 10.30 -4.88
N GLY A 115 -2.02 11.30 -4.02
CA GLY A 115 -0.85 11.37 -3.14
C GLY A 115 0.18 12.38 -3.61
N TYR A 116 1.47 12.05 -3.48
CA TYR A 116 2.57 13.01 -3.63
C TYR A 116 3.15 13.13 -5.06
N ASN A 117 2.72 12.32 -6.04
CA ASN A 117 3.23 12.43 -7.41
C ASN A 117 2.59 13.58 -8.20
N THR A 118 3.35 14.11 -9.16
CA THR A 118 2.91 15.17 -10.07
C THR A 118 2.39 14.60 -11.38
N GLU A 119 1.79 15.46 -12.22
CA GLU A 119 1.31 15.07 -13.54
C GLU A 119 2.47 14.60 -14.45
N GLU A 120 3.62 15.26 -14.37
CA GLU A 120 4.82 14.88 -15.13
C GLU A 120 5.29 13.47 -14.76
N VAL A 121 5.25 13.12 -13.46
CA VAL A 121 5.59 11.77 -13.00
C VAL A 121 4.60 10.74 -13.55
N ARG A 122 3.30 11.04 -13.60
CA ARG A 122 2.29 10.14 -14.16
C ARG A 122 2.48 9.92 -15.66
N GLN A 123 2.81 10.97 -16.40
CA GLN A 123 3.11 10.88 -17.84
C GLN A 123 4.37 10.05 -18.10
N LEU A 124 5.40 10.24 -17.27
CA LEU A 124 6.63 9.44 -17.33
C LEU A 124 6.34 7.97 -17.05
N ALA A 125 5.57 7.67 -16.01
CA ALA A 125 5.17 6.31 -15.63
C ALA A 125 4.38 5.62 -16.76
N ALA A 126 3.42 6.32 -17.36
CA ALA A 126 2.64 5.83 -18.49
C ALA A 126 3.52 5.52 -19.72
N THR A 127 4.59 6.27 -19.93
CA THR A 127 5.52 6.08 -21.05
C THR A 127 6.38 4.82 -20.88
N HIS A 128 6.83 4.51 -19.67
CA HIS A 128 7.67 3.33 -19.41
C HIS A 128 6.88 2.01 -19.36
N GLY A 129 5.57 2.06 -19.07
CA GLY A 129 4.64 0.94 -19.22
C GLY A 129 4.80 -0.23 -18.23
N HIS A 130 5.75 -0.18 -17.29
CA HIS A 130 5.96 -1.24 -16.30
C HIS A 130 5.15 -1.06 -15.00
N VAL A 131 4.42 0.04 -14.87
CA VAL A 131 3.46 0.31 -13.80
C VAL A 131 2.12 0.71 -14.39
N ALA A 132 1.02 0.24 -13.79
CA ALA A 132 -0.32 0.68 -14.16
C ALA A 132 -0.70 1.94 -13.38
N LEU A 133 -1.24 2.96 -14.04
CA LEU A 133 -1.83 4.08 -13.32
C LEU A 133 -3.15 3.63 -12.68
N LEU A 134 -3.29 3.88 -11.38
CA LEU A 134 -4.49 3.54 -10.64
C LEU A 134 -5.06 4.82 -10.04
N GLY A 135 -6.33 5.11 -10.32
CA GLY A 135 -7.08 6.23 -9.72
C GLY A 135 -7.74 5.84 -8.40
N LEU A 136 -8.05 6.83 -7.55
CA LEU A 136 -8.56 6.58 -6.19
C LEU A 136 -9.86 5.77 -6.19
N GLU A 137 -10.78 6.10 -7.09
CA GLU A 137 -12.04 5.38 -7.26
C GLU A 137 -11.80 3.93 -7.72
N ALA A 138 -10.93 3.74 -8.73
CA ALA A 138 -10.56 2.44 -9.24
C ALA A 138 -9.85 1.57 -8.19
N PHE A 139 -9.01 2.17 -7.34
CA PHE A 139 -8.39 1.48 -6.21
C PHE A 139 -9.41 1.01 -5.18
N CYS A 140 -10.36 1.87 -4.81
CA CYS A 140 -11.43 1.47 -3.90
C CYS A 140 -12.31 0.36 -4.50
N ALA A 141 -12.59 0.42 -5.81
CA ALA A 141 -13.31 -0.64 -6.51
C ALA A 141 -12.51 -1.95 -6.53
N MET A 142 -11.21 -1.90 -6.83
CA MET A 142 -10.30 -3.05 -6.83
C MET A 142 -10.30 -3.74 -5.45
N LEU A 143 -10.18 -2.97 -4.37
CA LEU A 143 -10.22 -3.49 -3.01
C LEU A 143 -11.56 -4.17 -2.70
N ARG A 144 -12.69 -3.56 -3.08
CA ARG A 144 -14.01 -4.16 -2.87
C ARG A 144 -14.24 -5.42 -3.69
N SER A 145 -13.62 -5.54 -4.86
CA SER A 145 -13.70 -6.75 -5.70
C SER A 145 -12.79 -7.90 -5.24
N ALA A 146 -11.88 -7.64 -4.30
CA ALA A 146 -11.08 -8.68 -3.66
C ALA A 146 -11.89 -9.46 -2.60
N ALA A 147 -13.14 -9.04 -2.36
CA ALA A 147 -14.08 -9.68 -1.45
C ALA A 147 -15.05 -10.68 -2.09
#